data_AF-A0A523V7X5-F1
#
_entry.id   AF-A0A523V7X5-F1
#
_cell.length_a   1.000
_cell.length_b   1.000
_cell.length_c   1.000
_cell.angle_alpha   90.00
_cell.angle_beta   90.00
_cell.angle_gamma   90.00
#
_symmetry.space_group_name_H-M   'P 1'
#
loop_
_entity.id
_entity.type
_entity.pdbx_description
1 polymer ?
#
loop_
_entity_poly.entity_id
_entity_poly.type
_entity_poly.pdbx_seq_one_letter_code
_entity_poly.pdbx_strand_id
1 'polypeptide(L)'
;MKRKSVRIMLTLIVSIALLSIAGIACTAEIDAQPDEETDSGYPLLVERFAERFDLDPEEIMEFLEELKEERIASTEEKFEERLDELVEDEKITEDQKDAILEKKGELAEFKEELKDMTLAEAKEAIKDMHEDLKEWAEENDLELRHFFPKPQSRHFFPRGFRHF
;
A
#
# COMPACT_ATOMS: atom_id res chain seq x y z
N MET A 1 15.46 -10.21 37.73
CA MET A 1 15.83 -8.77 37.72
C MET A 1 15.12 -8.02 36.56
N LYS A 2 13.78 -7.98 36.54
CA LYS A 2 12.96 -7.53 35.39
C LYS A 2 12.19 -6.21 35.66
N ARG A 3 12.86 -5.14 36.08
CA ARG A 3 12.19 -3.85 36.36
C ARG A 3 12.94 -2.60 35.89
N LYS A 4 14.08 -2.76 35.22
CA LYS A 4 14.92 -1.63 34.78
C LYS A 4 14.76 -1.32 33.27
N SER A 5 14.48 -2.32 32.44
CA SER A 5 14.35 -2.18 30.98
C SER A 5 13.07 -1.48 30.52
N VAL A 6 11.95 -1.62 31.26
CA VAL A 6 10.67 -1.00 30.89
C VAL A 6 10.69 0.53 31.05
N ARG A 7 11.52 1.07 31.95
CA ARG A 7 11.60 2.51 32.20
C ARG A 7 12.51 3.26 31.22
N ILE A 8 13.44 2.54 30.56
CA ILE A 8 14.36 3.12 29.58
C ILE A 8 13.68 3.22 28.22
N MET A 9 12.78 2.29 27.90
CA MET A 9 12.00 2.31 26.65
C MET A 9 10.92 3.42 26.65
N LEU A 10 10.35 3.75 27.81
CA LEU A 10 9.32 4.79 27.90
C LEU A 10 9.86 6.23 27.74
N THR A 11 11.17 6.44 27.88
CA THR A 11 11.79 7.76 27.78
C THR A 11 12.25 8.15 26.37
N LEU A 12 12.24 7.22 25.41
CA LEU A 12 12.76 7.43 24.05
C LEU A 12 11.68 7.89 23.04
N ILE A 13 10.39 7.78 23.40
CA ILE A 13 9.26 8.05 22.48
C ILE A 13 8.81 9.53 22.53
N VAL A 14 9.37 10.37 23.41
CA VAL A 14 8.86 11.74 23.66
C VAL A 14 9.62 12.85 22.91
N SER A 15 10.68 12.55 22.15
CA SER A 15 11.57 13.60 21.60
C SER A 15 11.35 14.03 20.16
N ILE A 16 10.34 13.51 19.44
CA ILE A 16 10.08 13.89 18.03
C ILE A 16 8.74 14.63 17.89
N ALA A 17 8.56 15.69 18.67
CA ALA A 17 7.45 16.61 18.48
C ALA A 17 7.89 17.99 18.95
N LEU A 18 8.52 18.77 18.08
CA LEU A 18 8.62 20.24 18.17
C LEU A 18 9.47 20.76 16.99
N LEU A 19 8.80 21.03 15.87
CA LEU A 19 9.14 21.92 14.74
C LEU A 19 8.06 21.58 13.69
N SER A 20 7.10 22.42 13.31
CA SER A 20 7.21 23.82 12.93
C SER A 20 5.79 24.38 12.72
N ILE A 21 5.45 25.56 13.28
CA ILE A 21 4.36 26.38 12.74
C ILE A 21 4.80 27.84 12.81
N ALA A 22 5.16 28.40 11.65
CA ALA A 22 5.04 29.83 11.38
C ALA A 22 5.22 30.09 9.88
N GLY A 23 4.19 30.64 9.23
CA GLY A 23 4.36 31.42 8.00
C GLY A 23 3.34 31.18 6.91
N ILE A 24 2.09 31.61 7.13
CA ILE A 24 1.18 31.95 6.03
C ILE A 24 1.62 33.31 5.46
N ALA A 25 1.91 33.38 4.16
CA ALA A 25 1.86 34.62 3.40
C ALA A 25 1.51 34.32 1.94
N CYS A 26 0.35 34.81 1.51
CA CYS A 26 -0.18 34.73 0.16
C CYS A 26 0.63 35.57 -0.83
N THR A 27 0.78 35.10 -2.07
CA THR A 27 0.63 35.91 -3.30
C THR A 27 0.24 34.99 -4.44
N ALA A 28 -0.85 35.34 -5.13
CA ALA A 28 -1.27 34.71 -6.38
C ALA A 28 -0.47 35.32 -7.53
N GLU A 29 0.27 34.48 -8.27
CA GLU A 29 0.66 34.74 -9.65
C GLU A 29 0.45 33.43 -10.42
N ILE A 30 -0.50 33.47 -11.37
CA ILE A 30 -0.83 32.37 -12.26
C ILE A 30 0.29 32.32 -13.29
N ASP A 31 1.23 31.39 -13.12
CA ASP A 31 2.20 31.01 -14.15
C ASP A 31 1.90 29.57 -14.58
N ALA A 32 1.73 29.39 -15.88
CA ALA A 32 1.42 28.11 -16.50
C ALA A 32 2.70 27.27 -16.56
N GLN A 33 2.89 26.41 -15.57
CA GLN A 33 3.88 25.35 -15.56
C GLN A 33 3.19 24.02 -15.26
N PRO A 34 3.69 22.90 -15.83
CA PRO A 34 2.92 21.69 -16.05
C PRO A 34 2.33 21.20 -14.74
N ASP A 35 1.04 20.88 -14.74
CA ASP A 35 0.36 20.33 -13.59
C ASP A 35 1.15 19.10 -13.07
N GLU A 36 1.87 19.32 -11.98
CA GLU A 36 2.27 18.27 -11.03
C GLU A 36 1.07 17.93 -10.14
N GLU A 37 -0.14 17.89 -10.71
CA GLU A 37 -1.19 17.08 -10.12
C GLU A 37 -0.93 15.65 -10.56
N THR A 38 -0.89 14.76 -9.59
CA THR A 38 -0.97 13.33 -9.75
C THR A 38 -2.28 12.98 -10.46
N ASP A 39 -2.33 13.21 -11.78
CA ASP A 39 -3.43 12.81 -12.64
C ASP A 39 -3.38 11.28 -12.72
N SER A 40 -4.04 10.64 -11.75
CA SER A 40 -4.50 9.28 -11.91
C SER A 40 -5.09 9.22 -13.31
N GLY A 41 -4.67 8.33 -14.21
CA GLY A 41 -5.19 8.31 -15.60
C GLY A 41 -6.69 7.94 -15.72
N TYR A 42 -7.44 8.05 -14.62
CA TYR A 42 -8.86 7.77 -14.45
C TYR A 42 -9.77 8.81 -15.11
N PRO A 43 -9.59 10.14 -14.93
CA PRO A 43 -10.44 11.16 -15.53
C PRO A 43 -10.48 11.04 -17.07
N LEU A 44 -9.32 10.82 -17.70
CA LEU A 44 -9.22 10.63 -19.15
C LEU A 44 -9.93 9.36 -19.66
N LEU A 45 -10.03 8.31 -18.85
CA LEU A 45 -10.78 7.10 -19.21
C LEU A 45 -12.28 7.36 -19.08
N VAL A 46 -12.71 7.93 -17.96
CA VAL A 46 -14.12 8.27 -17.70
C VAL A 46 -14.68 9.16 -18.79
N GLU A 47 -13.97 10.23 -19.15
CA GLU A 47 -14.36 11.15 -20.23
C GLU A 47 -14.52 10.43 -21.58
N ARG A 48 -13.59 9.55 -21.93
CA ARG A 48 -13.65 8.78 -23.19
C ARG A 48 -14.81 7.79 -23.21
N PHE A 49 -15.14 7.15 -22.08
CA PHE A 49 -16.29 6.25 -21.98
C PHE A 49 -17.60 7.03 -22.05
N ALA A 50 -17.71 8.13 -21.32
CA ALA A 50 -18.85 9.04 -21.36
C ALA A 50 -19.14 9.52 -22.78
N GLU A 51 -18.13 10.05 -23.49
CA GLU A 51 -18.29 10.54 -24.86
C GLU A 51 -18.62 9.41 -25.86
N ARG A 52 -17.99 8.24 -25.73
CA ARG A 52 -18.17 7.13 -26.68
C ARG A 52 -19.54 6.48 -26.57
N PHE A 53 -20.07 6.38 -25.37
CA PHE A 53 -21.28 5.62 -25.05
C PHE A 53 -22.47 6.50 -24.61
N ASP A 54 -22.29 7.82 -24.58
CA ASP A 54 -23.31 8.79 -24.17
C ASP A 54 -23.80 8.51 -22.73
N LEU A 55 -22.85 8.32 -21.83
CA LEU A 55 -23.06 8.01 -20.42
C LEU A 55 -22.67 9.20 -19.54
N ASP A 56 -23.27 9.29 -18.35
CA ASP A 56 -22.91 10.30 -17.36
C ASP A 56 -21.51 10.01 -16.77
N PRO A 57 -20.54 10.95 -16.85
CA PRO A 57 -19.23 10.80 -16.22
C PRO A 57 -19.30 10.53 -14.71
N GLU A 58 -20.27 11.12 -14.01
CA GLU A 58 -20.43 11.00 -12.56
C GLU A 58 -20.85 9.57 -12.18
N GLU A 59 -21.81 8.99 -12.92
CA GLU A 59 -22.24 7.60 -12.74
C GLU A 59 -21.11 6.59 -13.04
N ILE A 60 -20.28 6.86 -14.06
CA ILE A 60 -19.12 6.01 -14.36
C ILE A 60 -18.10 6.08 -13.23
N MET A 61 -17.83 7.26 -12.69
CA MET A 61 -16.88 7.45 -11.61
C MET A 61 -17.34 6.70 -10.35
N GLU A 62 -18.61 6.87 -9.95
CA GLU A 62 -19.20 6.15 -8.81
C GLU A 62 -19.10 4.63 -8.97
N PHE A 63 -19.44 4.10 -10.15
CA PHE A 63 -19.33 2.67 -10.43
C PHE A 63 -17.88 2.15 -10.35
N LEU A 64 -16.91 2.94 -10.81
CA LEU A 64 -15.50 2.55 -10.75
C LEU A 64 -14.95 2.60 -9.32
N GLU A 65 -15.42 3.54 -8.51
CA GLU A 65 -15.13 3.61 -7.08
C GLU A 65 -15.69 2.38 -6.35
N GLU A 66 -16.94 2.01 -6.62
CA GLU A 66 -17.56 0.77 -6.09
C GLU A 66 -16.73 -0.47 -6.47
N LEU A 67 -16.36 -0.62 -7.76
CA LEU A 67 -15.51 -1.72 -8.21
C LEU A 67 -14.12 -1.73 -7.54
N LYS A 68 -13.58 -0.56 -7.23
CA LYS A 68 -12.29 -0.44 -6.54
C LYS A 68 -12.43 -0.91 -5.10
N GLU A 69 -13.48 -0.52 -4.40
CA GLU A 69 -13.79 -0.96 -3.04
C GLU A 69 -14.01 -2.48 -2.98
N GLU A 70 -14.82 -3.04 -3.88
CA GLU A 70 -15.03 -4.49 -3.99
C GLU A 70 -13.70 -5.24 -4.21
N ARG A 71 -12.83 -4.69 -5.05
CA ARG A 71 -11.51 -5.29 -5.31
C ARG A 71 -10.61 -5.23 -4.09
N ILE A 72 -10.62 -4.14 -3.33
CA ILE A 72 -9.84 -4.01 -2.09
C ILE A 72 -10.31 -5.07 -1.10
N ALA A 73 -11.61 -5.14 -0.84
CA ALA A 73 -12.20 -6.13 0.07
C ALA A 73 -11.85 -7.57 -0.36
N SER A 74 -12.00 -7.90 -1.65
CA SER A 74 -11.65 -9.23 -2.16
C SER A 74 -10.15 -9.54 -2.09
N THR A 75 -9.30 -8.51 -2.11
CA THR A 75 -7.84 -8.70 -1.95
C THR A 75 -7.47 -8.93 -0.49
N GLU A 76 -8.17 -8.29 0.44
CA GLU A 76 -8.00 -8.51 1.88
C GLU A 76 -8.42 -9.92 2.28
N GLU A 77 -9.60 -10.35 1.85
CA GLU A 77 -10.11 -11.71 2.10
C GLU A 77 -9.14 -12.78 1.57
N LYS A 78 -8.71 -12.66 0.30
CA LYS A 78 -7.73 -13.60 -0.29
C LYS A 78 -6.39 -13.60 0.42
N PHE A 79 -6.01 -12.47 1.02
CA PHE A 79 -4.77 -12.38 1.77
C PHE A 79 -4.86 -13.19 3.07
N GLU A 80 -5.97 -13.03 3.80
CA GLU A 80 -6.27 -13.79 5.02
C GLU A 80 -6.42 -15.29 4.73
N GLU A 81 -7.21 -15.68 3.73
CA GLU A 81 -7.38 -17.08 3.31
C GLU A 81 -6.03 -17.75 3.02
N ARG A 82 -5.11 -17.05 2.34
CA ARG A 82 -3.78 -17.59 2.07
C ARG A 82 -2.95 -17.74 3.35
N LEU A 83 -3.09 -16.84 4.32
CA LEU A 83 -2.40 -17.01 5.60
C LEU A 83 -2.97 -18.22 6.35
N ASP A 84 -4.28 -18.45 6.30
CA ASP A 84 -4.91 -19.66 6.83
C ASP A 84 -4.32 -20.92 6.19
N GLU A 85 -4.22 -20.95 4.85
CA GLU A 85 -3.57 -22.06 4.14
C GLU A 85 -2.11 -22.26 4.59
N LEU A 86 -1.36 -21.19 4.87
CA LEU A 86 0.02 -21.30 5.36
C LEU A 86 0.10 -21.82 6.80
N VAL A 87 -0.88 -21.52 7.64
CA VAL A 87 -1.01 -22.08 9.00
C VAL A 87 -1.37 -23.56 8.92
N GLU A 88 -2.35 -23.93 8.08
CA GLU A 88 -2.74 -25.32 7.84
C GLU A 88 -1.58 -26.16 7.29
N ASP A 89 -0.77 -25.58 6.40
CA ASP A 89 0.46 -26.18 5.86
C ASP A 89 1.64 -26.20 6.85
N GLU A 90 1.45 -25.72 8.09
CA GLU A 90 2.48 -25.60 9.13
C GLU A 90 3.71 -24.76 8.70
N LYS A 91 3.55 -23.88 7.71
CA LYS A 91 4.62 -22.98 7.22
C LYS A 91 4.79 -21.74 8.07
N ILE A 92 3.70 -21.31 8.72
CA ILE A 92 3.68 -20.26 9.72
C ILE A 92 2.80 -20.72 10.90
N THR A 93 2.95 -20.09 12.06
CA THR A 93 2.06 -20.28 13.21
C THR A 93 0.89 -19.29 13.20
N GLU A 94 -0.14 -19.53 14.02
CA GLU A 94 -1.22 -18.55 14.25
C GLU A 94 -0.68 -17.22 14.78
N ASP A 95 0.24 -17.25 15.75
CA ASP A 95 0.88 -16.04 16.28
C ASP A 95 1.62 -15.25 15.17
N GLN A 96 2.25 -15.95 14.23
CA GLN A 96 2.90 -15.35 13.07
C GLN A 96 1.90 -14.77 12.06
N LYS A 97 0.76 -15.42 11.85
CA LYS A 97 -0.33 -14.88 11.03
C LYS A 97 -0.86 -13.57 11.62
N ASP A 98 -1.12 -13.54 12.92
CA ASP A 98 -1.58 -12.33 13.61
C ASP A 98 -0.55 -11.19 13.47
N ALA A 99 0.72 -11.50 13.66
CA ALA A 99 1.81 -10.53 13.46
C ALA A 99 1.89 -10.00 12.02
N ILE A 100 1.63 -10.86 11.01
CA ILE A 100 1.59 -10.44 9.61
C ILE A 100 0.41 -9.50 9.35
N LEU A 101 -0.77 -9.78 9.92
CA LEU A 101 -1.95 -8.94 9.76
C LEU A 101 -1.77 -7.56 10.39
N GLU A 102 -1.21 -7.51 11.60
CA GLU A 102 -0.85 -6.25 12.26
C GLU A 102 0.15 -5.46 11.40
N LYS A 103 1.23 -6.11 10.94
CA LYS A 103 2.25 -5.46 10.11
C LYS A 103 1.70 -4.97 8.77
N LYS A 104 0.73 -5.68 8.17
CA LYS A 104 0.04 -5.24 6.95
C LYS A 104 -0.76 -3.95 7.19
N GLY A 105 -1.35 -3.78 8.37
CA GLY A 105 -2.02 -2.54 8.77
C GLY A 105 -1.06 -1.34 8.75
N GLU A 106 0.11 -1.49 9.37
CA GLU A 106 1.16 -0.45 9.34
C GLU A 106 1.59 -0.10 7.91
N LEU A 107 1.72 -1.11 7.03
CA LEU A 107 2.06 -0.88 5.62
C LEU A 107 0.95 -0.16 4.84
N ALA A 108 -0.31 -0.34 5.23
CA ALA A 108 -1.43 0.38 4.63
C ALA A 108 -1.39 1.87 5.01
N GLU A 109 -1.07 2.19 6.27
CA GLU A 109 -0.87 3.57 6.72
C GLU A 109 0.30 4.23 6.01
N PHE A 110 1.45 3.54 5.93
CA PHE A 110 2.61 4.02 5.17
C PHE A 110 2.28 4.32 3.72
N LYS A 111 1.44 3.50 3.07
CA LYS A 111 0.99 3.74 1.69
C LYS A 111 0.15 5.01 1.55
N GLU A 112 -0.64 5.37 2.57
CA GLU A 112 -1.37 6.63 2.60
C GLU A 112 -0.40 7.81 2.74
N GLU A 113 0.59 7.72 3.63
CA GLU A 113 1.63 8.76 3.80
C GLU A 113 2.43 9.00 2.51
N LEU A 114 2.68 7.96 1.71
CA LEU A 114 3.38 8.09 0.43
C LEU A 114 2.64 8.98 -0.58
N LYS A 115 1.32 9.17 -0.46
CA LYS A 115 0.54 10.00 -1.40
C LYS A 115 0.93 11.48 -1.33
N ASP A 116 1.43 11.92 -0.18
CA ASP A 116 1.79 13.31 0.07
C ASP A 116 3.27 13.61 -0.25
N MET A 117 4.06 12.59 -0.62
CA MET A 117 5.49 12.71 -0.89
C MET A 117 5.81 12.95 -2.36
N THR A 118 6.95 13.60 -2.64
CA THR A 118 7.47 13.66 -4.02
C THR A 118 7.95 12.28 -4.48
N LEU A 119 8.08 12.06 -5.79
CA LEU A 119 8.56 10.78 -6.33
C LEU A 119 9.94 10.37 -5.81
N ALA A 120 10.84 11.33 -5.56
CA ALA A 120 12.17 11.05 -5.05
C ALA A 120 12.12 10.59 -3.59
N GLU A 121 11.37 11.32 -2.75
CA GLU A 121 11.17 10.99 -1.34
C GLU A 121 10.41 9.66 -1.19
N ALA A 122 9.35 9.45 -1.97
CA ALA A 122 8.59 8.20 -1.96
C ALA A 122 9.46 7.00 -2.32
N LYS A 123 10.40 7.13 -3.27
CA LYS A 123 11.34 6.05 -3.61
C LYS A 123 12.29 5.71 -2.47
N GLU A 124 12.80 6.72 -1.79
CA GLU A 124 13.68 6.54 -0.63
C GLU A 124 12.91 5.90 0.52
N ALA A 125 11.72 6.44 0.85
CA ALA A 125 10.83 5.88 1.87
C ALA A 125 10.47 4.42 1.59
N ILE A 126 10.12 4.06 0.34
CA ILE A 126 9.81 2.66 -0.04
C ILE A 126 11.04 1.76 0.15
N LYS A 127 12.25 2.26 -0.14
CA LYS A 127 13.48 1.49 0.03
C LYS A 127 13.72 1.20 1.51
N ASP A 128 13.60 2.22 2.36
CA ASP A 128 13.81 2.10 3.80
C ASP A 128 12.76 1.18 4.43
N MET A 129 11.50 1.37 4.07
CA MET A 129 10.41 0.47 4.46
C MET A 129 10.74 -0.98 4.06
N HIS A 130 11.17 -1.23 2.81
CA HIS A 130 11.53 -2.58 2.37
C HIS A 130 12.68 -3.20 3.20
N GLU A 131 13.67 -2.41 3.61
CA GLU A 131 14.73 -2.84 4.52
C GLU A 131 14.15 -3.18 5.90
N ASP A 132 13.33 -2.30 6.46
CA ASP A 132 12.69 -2.49 7.77
C ASP A 132 11.80 -3.75 7.82
N LEU A 133 10.98 -4.00 6.79
CA LEU A 133 10.14 -5.19 6.74
C LEU A 133 10.96 -6.46 6.55
N LYS A 134 12.09 -6.38 5.84
CA LYS A 134 13.00 -7.51 5.70
C LYS A 134 13.58 -7.89 7.05
N GLU A 135 14.07 -6.91 7.80
CA GLU A 135 14.61 -7.12 9.15
C GLU A 135 13.53 -7.67 10.09
N TRP A 136 12.35 -7.05 10.10
CA TRP A 136 11.20 -7.53 10.88
C TRP A 136 10.82 -8.97 10.52
N ALA A 137 10.82 -9.34 9.25
CA ALA A 137 10.49 -10.70 8.84
C ALA A 137 11.55 -11.70 9.31
N GLU A 138 12.84 -11.36 9.20
CA GLU A 138 13.94 -12.19 9.71
C GLU A 138 13.86 -12.39 11.23
N GLU A 139 13.52 -11.34 11.99
CA GLU A 139 13.36 -11.40 13.45
C GLU A 139 12.17 -12.27 13.90
N ASN A 140 11.16 -12.41 13.05
CA ASN A 140 9.95 -13.20 13.31
C ASN A 140 9.98 -14.58 12.64
N ASP A 141 11.12 -15.01 12.10
CA ASP A 141 11.28 -16.27 11.36
C ASP A 141 10.29 -16.39 10.17
N LEU A 142 10.04 -15.27 9.48
CA LEU A 142 9.13 -15.14 8.35
C LEU A 142 9.88 -14.87 7.04
N GLU A 143 9.30 -15.31 5.93
CA GLU A 143 9.77 -14.94 4.60
C GLU A 143 8.99 -13.74 4.05
N LEU A 144 9.67 -12.77 3.41
CA LEU A 144 9.04 -11.62 2.75
C LEU A 144 7.96 -12.01 1.72
N ARG A 145 8.03 -13.21 1.14
CA ARG A 145 7.00 -13.73 0.23
C ARG A 145 5.62 -13.86 0.89
N HIS A 146 5.57 -13.92 2.22
CA HIS A 146 4.33 -13.93 2.99
C HIS A 146 3.66 -12.55 2.99
N PHE A 147 4.33 -11.46 2.62
CA PHE A 147 3.71 -10.14 2.40
C PHE A 147 3.46 -9.88 0.92
N PHE A 148 4.50 -10.13 0.12
CA PHE A 148 4.47 -9.86 -1.31
C PHE A 148 4.56 -11.19 -2.06
N PRO A 149 3.44 -11.82 -2.42
CA PRO A 149 3.50 -12.94 -3.33
C PRO A 149 4.19 -12.43 -4.59
N LYS A 150 5.26 -13.12 -5.02
CA LYS A 150 5.82 -12.85 -6.35
C LYS A 150 4.64 -12.89 -7.32
N PRO A 151 4.50 -11.91 -8.23
CA PRO A 151 3.53 -12.06 -9.30
C PRO A 151 3.83 -13.42 -9.89
N GLN A 152 2.91 -14.38 -9.73
CA GLN A 152 3.08 -15.65 -10.40
C GLN A 152 3.26 -15.25 -11.84
N SER A 153 4.44 -15.52 -12.39
CA SER A 153 4.76 -15.21 -13.77
C SER A 153 3.67 -15.94 -14.55
N ARG A 154 2.58 -15.23 -14.88
CA ARG A 154 1.57 -15.72 -15.80
C ARG A 154 2.35 -15.74 -17.09
N HIS A 155 2.99 -16.87 -17.35
CA HIS A 155 3.45 -17.26 -18.65
C HIS A 155 2.25 -16.99 -19.54
N PHE A 156 2.30 -15.86 -20.26
CA PHE A 156 1.33 -15.45 -21.24
C PHE A 156 1.48 -16.38 -22.44
N PHE A 157 1.31 -17.68 -22.20
CA PHE A 157 1.06 -18.65 -23.23
C PHE A 157 -0.46 -18.81 -23.23
N PRO A 158 -1.16 -18.40 -24.31
CA PRO A 158 -2.56 -18.75 -24.44
C PRO A 158 -2.66 -20.27 -24.35
N ARG A 159 -3.41 -20.76 -23.35
CA ARG A 159 -3.78 -22.18 -23.25
C ARG A 159 -4.76 -22.51 -24.38
N GLY A 160 -4.23 -22.63 -25.60
CA GLY A 160 -5.05 -22.82 -26.79
C GLY A 160 -4.34 -23.33 -28.05
N PHE A 161 -3.01 -23.48 -28.05
CA PHE A 161 -2.28 -24.07 -29.17
C PHE A 161 -1.48 -25.31 -28.74
N ARG A 162 -2.21 -26.37 -28.37
CA ARG A 162 -1.73 -27.75 -28.55
C ARG A 162 -2.88 -28.54 -29.14
N HIS A 163 -2.59 -29.23 -30.25
CA HIS A 163 -3.49 -29.98 -31.13
C HIS A 163 -4.12 -29.18 -32.27
N PHE A 164 -3.31 -28.93 -33.31
CA PHE A 164 -3.61 -29.33 -34.70
C PHE A 164 -2.30 -29.74 -35.38
#